data_AF-A0A960KHW9-F1
#
_entry.id   AF-A0A960KHW9-F1
#
_cell.length_a   1.000
_cell.length_b   1.000
_cell.length_c   1.000
_cell.angle_alpha   90.00
_cell.angle_beta   90.00
_cell.angle_gamma   90.00
#
_symmetry.space_group_name_H-M   'P 1'
#
loop_
_entity.id
_entity.type
_entity.pdbx_description
1 polymer ?
#
loop_
_entity_poly.entity_id
_entity_poly.type
_entity_poly.pdbx_seq_one_letter_code
_entity_poly.pdbx_strand_id
1 'polypeptide(L)'
;MKPAIHFATTVTLFLGGPFLGFGMSPLIGLDADLPQFLFVLVFPAILIAGMFAWLGLAILALPFTWWRKSKGETGPFTPPTGSFGFVIVAIVLGVLVSSIAATWPGPHSFMTTLLVGTTICCAYGVLCWQLAKRGYLPFPEEA
;
A
#
# COMPACT_ATOMS: atom_id res chain seq x y z
N MET A 1 -6.38 20.19 -4.28
CA MET A 1 -7.28 19.82 -3.16
C MET A 1 -6.91 20.54 -1.86
N LYS A 2 -7.80 20.62 -0.87
CA LYS A 2 -7.50 21.27 0.43
C LYS A 2 -6.57 20.39 1.27
N PRO A 3 -5.53 20.93 1.95
CA PRO A 3 -4.60 20.16 2.78
C PRO A 3 -5.27 19.29 3.85
N ALA A 4 -6.42 19.75 4.37
CA ALA A 4 -7.25 19.00 5.31
C ALA A 4 -7.74 17.64 4.77
N ILE A 5 -8.03 17.53 3.46
CA ILE A 5 -8.53 16.28 2.85
C ILE A 5 -7.40 15.25 2.74
N HIS A 6 -6.19 15.69 2.36
CA HIS A 6 -5.02 14.80 2.32
C HIS A 6 -4.69 14.26 3.70
N PHE A 7 -4.70 15.15 4.71
CA PHE A 7 -4.45 14.77 6.10
C PHE A 7 -5.50 13.78 6.60
N ALA A 8 -6.79 14.10 6.44
CA ALA A 8 -7.88 13.23 6.86
C ALA A 8 -7.79 11.85 6.19
N THR A 9 -7.60 11.80 4.87
CA THR A 9 -7.51 10.52 4.13
C THR A 9 -6.31 9.69 4.59
N THR A 10 -5.15 10.32 4.77
CA THR A 10 -3.93 9.62 5.23
C THR A 10 -4.12 9.06 6.63
N VAL A 11 -4.70 9.84 7.55
CA VAL A 11 -5.01 9.40 8.91
C VAL A 11 -6.03 8.26 8.90
N THR A 12 -7.09 8.36 8.07
CA THR A 12 -8.09 7.30 7.93
C THR A 12 -7.49 6.02 7.38
N LEU A 13 -6.58 6.07 6.40
CA LEU A 13 -5.90 4.88 5.89
C LEU A 13 -4.95 4.29 6.95
N PHE A 14 -4.17 5.15 7.60
CA PHE A 14 -3.20 4.75 8.61
C PHE A 14 -3.85 4.09 9.84
N LEU A 15 -4.94 4.67 10.34
CA LEU A 15 -5.67 4.15 11.50
C LEU A 15 -6.71 3.09 11.12
N GLY A 16 -7.35 3.23 9.96
CA GLY A 16 -8.37 2.30 9.46
C GLY A 16 -7.80 0.95 9.03
N GLY A 17 -6.56 0.90 8.54
CA GLY A 17 -5.84 -0.33 8.23
C GLY A 17 -5.77 -1.31 9.43
N PRO A 18 -5.27 -0.88 10.60
CA PRO A 18 -5.34 -1.63 11.85
C PRO A 18 -6.73 -2.18 12.20
N PHE A 19 -7.79 -1.37 12.07
CA PHE A 19 -9.16 -1.83 12.34
C PHE A 19 -9.61 -2.93 11.36
N LEU A 20 -9.23 -2.82 10.08
CA LEU A 20 -9.46 -3.88 9.10
C LEU A 20 -8.68 -5.16 9.49
N GLY A 21 -7.40 -5.04 9.87
CA GLY A 21 -6.61 -6.17 10.33
C GLY A 21 -7.22 -6.89 11.54
N PHE A 22 -7.70 -6.13 12.52
CA PHE A 22 -8.35 -6.67 13.71
C PHE A 22 -9.68 -7.36 13.37
N GLY A 23 -10.52 -6.73 12.54
CA GLY A 23 -11.79 -7.32 12.11
C GLY A 23 -11.65 -8.56 11.23
N MET A 24 -10.51 -8.73 10.56
CA MET A 24 -10.25 -9.88 9.69
C MET A 24 -9.54 -11.05 10.37
N SER A 25 -8.93 -10.84 11.55
CA SER A 25 -8.26 -11.91 12.32
C SER A 25 -9.17 -13.14 12.56
N PRO A 26 -10.45 -13.00 12.93
CA PRO A 26 -11.36 -14.14 13.10
C PRO A 26 -11.66 -14.89 11.79
N LEU A 27 -11.65 -14.20 10.64
CA LEU A 27 -11.93 -14.80 9.33
C LEU A 27 -10.78 -15.69 8.83
N ILE A 28 -9.58 -15.43 9.32
CA ILE A 28 -8.35 -16.14 8.94
C ILE A 28 -7.95 -17.13 10.06
N GLY A 29 -8.77 -17.25 11.12
CA GLY A 29 -8.51 -18.07 12.31
C GLY A 29 -7.18 -17.73 12.98
N LEU A 30 -6.84 -16.45 12.96
CA LEU A 30 -5.67 -15.90 13.64
C LEU A 30 -6.06 -15.61 15.09
N ASP A 31 -6.30 -16.68 15.84
CA ASP A 31 -6.69 -16.62 17.26
C ASP A 31 -5.50 -16.33 18.18
N ALA A 32 -4.28 -16.39 17.63
CA ALA A 32 -3.06 -16.07 18.34
C ALA A 32 -2.73 -14.57 18.26
N ASP A 33 -2.27 -14.02 19.38
CA ASP A 33 -1.92 -12.60 19.51
C ASP A 33 -0.90 -12.13 18.46
N LEU A 34 0.05 -13.00 18.10
CA LEU A 34 1.16 -12.64 17.21
C LEU A 34 0.70 -12.40 15.75
N PRO A 35 0.03 -13.33 15.05
CA PRO A 35 -0.51 -13.05 13.73
C PRO A 35 -1.45 -11.85 13.68
N GLN A 36 -2.32 -11.68 14.67
CA GLN A 36 -3.22 -10.53 14.74
C GLN A 36 -2.44 -9.21 14.83
N PHE A 37 -1.39 -9.17 15.67
CA PHE A 37 -0.49 -8.03 15.78
C PHE A 37 0.26 -7.73 14.48
N LEU A 38 0.74 -8.77 13.78
CA LEU A 38 1.41 -8.61 12.48
C LEU A 38 0.47 -8.00 11.43
N PHE A 39 -0.78 -8.45 11.35
CA PHE A 39 -1.77 -7.87 10.45
C PHE A 39 -2.17 -6.45 10.83
N VAL A 40 -2.21 -6.11 12.12
CA VAL A 40 -2.42 -4.72 12.55
C VAL A 40 -1.29 -3.80 12.08
N LEU A 41 -0.04 -4.27 12.17
CA LEU A 41 1.14 -3.49 11.76
C LEU A 41 1.38 -3.44 10.26
N VAL A 42 0.95 -4.45 9.50
CA VAL A 42 1.26 -4.51 8.06
C VAL A 42 0.58 -3.38 7.28
N PHE A 43 -0.64 -2.96 7.63
CA PHE A 43 -1.33 -1.90 6.89
C PHE A 43 -0.67 -0.51 7.04
N PRO A 44 -0.31 -0.05 8.25
CA PRO A 44 0.52 1.15 8.41
C PRO A 44 1.87 1.03 7.68
N ALA A 45 2.51 -0.14 7.75
CA ALA A 45 3.77 -0.38 7.08
C ALA A 45 3.64 -0.28 5.55
N ILE A 46 2.58 -0.86 4.96
CA ILE A 46 2.28 -0.74 3.52
C ILE A 46 2.07 0.71 3.12
N LEU A 47 1.35 1.49 3.94
CA LEU A 47 1.13 2.91 3.65
C LEU A 47 2.45 3.68 3.66
N ILE A 48 3.24 3.57 4.73
CA ILE A 48 4.52 4.29 4.88
C ILE A 48 5.50 3.86 3.79
N ALA A 49 5.76 2.56 3.66
CA ALA A 49 6.69 2.03 2.68
C ALA A 49 6.21 2.32 1.24
N GLY A 50 4.90 2.29 1.00
CA GLY A 50 4.30 2.68 -0.28
C GLY A 50 4.53 4.16 -0.61
N MET A 51 4.44 5.07 0.37
CA MET A 51 4.78 6.48 0.18
C MET A 51 6.26 6.68 -0.16
N PHE A 52 7.17 5.96 0.50
CA PHE A 52 8.61 6.00 0.18
C PHE A 52 8.90 5.39 -1.19
N ALA A 53 8.27 4.27 -1.54
CA ALA A 53 8.40 3.65 -2.85
C ALA A 53 7.88 4.57 -3.96
N TRP A 54 6.74 5.23 -3.74
CA TRP A 54 6.19 6.21 -4.66
C TRP A 54 7.15 7.39 -4.87
N LEU A 55 7.67 7.97 -3.78
CA LEU A 55 8.68 9.03 -3.86
C LEU A 55 9.95 8.57 -4.60
N GLY A 56 10.46 7.38 -4.28
CA GLY A 56 11.65 6.81 -4.91
C GLY A 56 11.47 6.62 -6.41
N LEU A 57 10.33 6.06 -6.84
CA LEU A 57 9.99 5.89 -8.25
C LEU A 57 9.83 7.23 -8.97
N ALA A 58 9.23 8.23 -8.31
CA ALA A 58 9.13 9.58 -8.86
C ALA A 58 10.51 10.21 -9.09
N ILE A 59 11.45 10.05 -8.14
CA ILE A 59 12.83 10.54 -8.28
C ILE A 59 13.56 9.83 -9.42
N LEU A 60 13.45 8.50 -9.51
CA LEU A 60 14.11 7.72 -10.56
C LEU A 60 13.65 8.08 -11.97
N ALA A 61 12.45 8.64 -12.10
CA ALA A 61 11.92 9.05 -13.38
C ALA A 61 12.21 10.53 -13.74
N LEU A 62 12.85 11.31 -12.85
CA LEU A 62 13.33 12.66 -13.14
C LEU A 62 14.31 12.75 -14.33
N PRO A 63 15.30 11.84 -14.50
CA PRO A 63 16.20 11.90 -15.65
C PRO A 63 15.46 11.73 -16.98
N PHE A 64 14.44 10.88 -17.01
CA PHE A 64 13.62 10.65 -18.21
C PHE A 64 12.77 11.88 -18.56
N THR A 65 12.23 12.57 -17.56
CA THR A 65 11.48 13.82 -17.79
C THR A 65 12.38 14.95 -18.26
N TRP A 66 13.60 15.07 -17.72
CA TRP A 66 14.60 16.03 -18.18
C TRP A 66 15.00 15.76 -19.64
N TRP A 67 15.16 14.49 -20.01
CA TRP A 67 15.48 14.11 -21.38
C TRP A 67 14.35 14.44 -22.38
N ARG A 68 13.08 14.16 -22.04
CA ARG A 68 11.93 14.54 -22.88
C ARG A 68 11.81 16.06 -23.05
N LYS A 69 12.02 16.81 -21.96
CA LYS A 69 12.00 18.29 -21.99
C LYS A 69 13.10 18.86 -22.88
N SER A 70 14.30 18.25 -22.87
CA SER A 70 15.41 18.60 -23.76
C SER A 70 15.08 18.37 -25.25
N LYS A 71 14.19 17.40 -25.55
CA LYS A 71 13.69 17.14 -26.91
C LYS A 71 12.52 18.03 -27.35
N GLY A 72 12.11 18.99 -26.52
CA GLY A 72 11.03 19.93 -26.86
C GLY A 72 9.62 19.34 -26.80
N GLU A 73 9.42 18.17 -26.19
CA GLU A 73 8.09 17.60 -26.00
C GLU A 73 7.32 18.40 -24.93
N THR A 74 6.25 19.08 -25.34
CA THR A 74 5.43 19.99 -24.53
C THR A 74 4.06 19.40 -24.17
N GLY A 75 3.99 18.09 -23.96
CA GLY A 75 2.77 17.43 -23.48
C GLY A 75 2.44 17.79 -22.02
N PRO A 76 1.16 17.69 -21.60
CA PRO A 76 0.77 17.89 -20.21
C PRO A 76 1.63 17.01 -19.29
N PHE A 77 2.25 17.66 -18.30
CA PHE A 77 3.12 17.02 -17.32
C PHE A 77 2.28 16.14 -16.40
N THR A 78 2.28 14.85 -16.66
CA THR A 78 1.79 13.85 -15.73
C THR A 78 3.01 13.27 -15.01
N PRO A 79 3.19 13.51 -13.70
CA PRO A 79 4.32 12.94 -12.99
C PRO A 79 4.30 11.41 -13.19
N PRO A 80 5.48 10.81 -13.38
CA PRO A 80 5.59 9.39 -13.71
C PRO A 80 4.87 8.56 -12.65
N THR A 81 4.09 7.60 -13.12
CA THR A 81 3.23 6.67 -12.38
C THR A 81 4.01 5.83 -11.36
N GLY A 82 4.42 6.45 -10.25
CA GLY A 82 5.13 5.82 -9.15
C GLY A 82 4.18 5.27 -8.08
N SER A 83 2.91 5.67 -8.11
CA SER A 83 1.88 5.25 -7.15
C SER A 83 1.61 3.75 -7.22
N PHE A 84 1.95 3.08 -8.32
CA PHE A 84 1.90 1.61 -8.41
C PHE A 84 2.84 0.93 -7.39
N GLY A 85 3.83 1.66 -6.85
CA GLY A 85 4.67 1.23 -5.75
C GLY A 85 3.87 0.76 -4.52
N PHE A 86 2.68 1.32 -4.27
CA PHE A 86 1.79 0.83 -3.20
C PHE A 86 1.37 -0.62 -3.39
N VAL A 87 1.07 -1.04 -4.63
CA VAL A 87 0.65 -2.41 -4.94
C VAL A 87 1.82 -3.38 -4.78
N ILE A 88 3.00 -3.00 -5.26
CA ILE A 88 4.22 -3.83 -5.13
C ILE A 88 4.56 -4.02 -3.66
N VAL A 89 4.61 -2.94 -2.89
CA VAL A 89 4.89 -2.98 -1.44
C VAL A 89 3.85 -3.83 -0.71
N ALA A 90 2.56 -3.68 -1.06
CA ALA A 90 1.49 -4.46 -0.48
C ALA A 90 1.61 -5.97 -0.74
N ILE A 91 1.98 -6.36 -1.96
CA ILE A 91 2.21 -7.77 -2.30
C ILE A 91 3.42 -8.30 -1.52
N VAL A 92 4.55 -7.59 -1.53
CA VAL A 92 5.78 -8.05 -0.86
C VAL A 92 5.58 -8.20 0.64
N LEU A 93 5.06 -7.16 1.30
CA LEU A 93 4.79 -7.20 2.74
C LEU A 93 3.66 -8.19 3.08
N GLY A 94 2.62 -8.25 2.24
CA GLY A 94 1.51 -9.18 2.40
C GLY A 94 1.95 -10.64 2.34
N VAL A 95 2.76 -11.01 1.36
CA VAL A 95 3.34 -12.36 1.24
C VAL A 95 4.21 -12.66 2.45
N LEU A 96 5.09 -11.74 2.85
CA LEU A 96 6.00 -11.94 3.99
C LEU A 96 5.23 -12.17 5.29
N VAL A 97 4.30 -11.26 5.62
CA VAL A 97 3.51 -11.34 6.86
C VAL A 97 2.58 -12.54 6.85
N SER A 98 1.91 -12.80 5.73
CA SER A 98 0.98 -13.93 5.63
C SER A 98 1.72 -15.27 5.66
N SER A 99 2.95 -15.35 5.15
CA SER A 99 3.80 -16.54 5.28
C SER A 99 4.19 -16.79 6.73
N ILE A 100 4.59 -15.75 7.47
CA ILE A 100 4.90 -15.87 8.90
C ILE A 100 3.65 -16.32 9.67
N ALA A 101 2.51 -15.66 9.44
CA ALA A 101 1.24 -16.02 10.08
C ALA A 101 0.78 -17.44 9.74
N ALA A 102 0.99 -17.90 8.50
CA ALA A 102 0.60 -19.22 8.03
C ALA A 102 1.43 -20.36 8.65
N THR A 103 2.64 -20.08 9.17
CA THR A 103 3.43 -21.08 9.92
C THR A 103 2.96 -21.28 11.36
N TRP A 104 2.06 -20.42 11.85
CA TRP A 104 1.56 -20.52 13.21
C TRP A 104 0.50 -21.64 13.33
N PRO A 105 0.45 -22.40 14.43
CA PRO A 105 -0.58 -23.41 14.64
C PRO A 105 -1.96 -22.75 14.62
N GLY A 106 -2.82 -23.18 13.70
CA GLY A 106 -4.16 -22.62 13.52
C GLY A 106 -5.11 -23.57 12.80
N PRO A 107 -6.42 -23.26 12.78
CA PRO A 107 -7.44 -24.12 12.19
C PRO A 107 -7.45 -24.12 10.65
N HIS A 108 -6.77 -23.17 10.01
CA HIS A 108 -6.72 -23.03 8.56
C HIS A 108 -5.42 -23.55 7.96
N SER A 109 -5.49 -23.99 6.70
CA SER A 109 -4.30 -24.42 5.96
C SER A 109 -3.36 -23.24 5.69
N PHE A 110 -2.05 -23.53 5.63
CA PHE A 110 -1.02 -22.54 5.28
C PHE A 110 -1.39 -21.75 4.01
N MET A 111 -1.85 -22.45 2.97
CA MET A 111 -2.18 -21.85 1.68
C MET A 111 -3.37 -20.90 1.78
N THR A 112 -4.38 -21.23 2.60
CA THR A 112 -5.55 -20.38 2.83
C THR A 112 -5.13 -19.06 3.49
N THR A 113 -4.36 -19.14 4.58
CA THR A 113 -3.86 -17.95 5.31
C THR A 113 -3.01 -17.07 4.41
N LEU A 114 -2.11 -17.69 3.62
CA LEU A 114 -1.26 -16.98 2.67
C LEU A 114 -2.08 -16.24 1.60
N LEU A 115 -3.02 -16.94 0.95
CA LEU A 115 -3.83 -16.38 -0.13
C LEU A 115 -4.74 -15.27 0.38
N VAL A 116 -5.46 -15.50 1.47
CA VAL A 116 -6.40 -14.52 2.03
C VAL A 116 -5.63 -13.30 2.52
N GLY A 117 -4.58 -13.49 3.32
CA GLY A 117 -3.77 -12.40 3.86
C GLY A 117 -3.11 -11.55 2.78
N THR A 118 -2.55 -12.18 1.75
CA THR A 118 -1.93 -11.48 0.61
C THR A 118 -2.98 -10.73 -0.21
N THR A 119 -4.15 -11.33 -0.44
CA THR A 119 -5.25 -10.69 -1.20
C THR A 119 -5.75 -9.43 -0.49
N ILE A 120 -5.90 -9.46 0.83
CA ILE A 120 -6.32 -8.31 1.63
C ILE A 120 -5.28 -7.19 1.58
N CYS A 121 -4.01 -7.53 1.80
CA CYS A 121 -2.92 -6.56 1.68
C CYS A 121 -2.91 -5.92 0.29
N CYS A 122 -3.04 -6.73 -0.76
CA CYS A 122 -3.10 -6.26 -2.14
C CYS A 122 -4.30 -5.34 -2.38
N ALA A 123 -5.50 -5.70 -1.91
CA ALA A 123 -6.68 -4.85 -2.02
C ALA A 123 -6.48 -3.49 -1.33
N TYR A 124 -5.84 -3.47 -0.16
CA TYR A 124 -5.45 -2.23 0.52
C TYR A 124 -4.41 -1.43 -0.27
N GLY A 125 -3.40 -2.08 -0.84
CA GLY A 125 -2.42 -1.44 -1.74
C GLY A 125 -3.07 -0.82 -2.98
N VAL A 126 -4.04 -1.51 -3.58
CA VAL A 126 -4.85 -1.01 -4.71
C VAL A 126 -5.70 0.18 -4.29
N LEU A 127 -6.30 0.16 -3.10
CA LEU A 127 -7.05 1.30 -2.56
C LEU A 127 -6.13 2.53 -2.41
N CYS A 128 -4.97 2.37 -1.78
CA CYS A 128 -3.97 3.43 -1.65
C CYS A 128 -3.51 3.95 -3.02
N TRP A 129 -3.28 3.06 -3.97
CA TRP A 129 -2.92 3.41 -5.34
C TRP A 129 -4.01 4.23 -6.04
N GLN A 130 -5.28 3.84 -5.94
CA GLN A 130 -6.39 4.59 -6.53
C GLN A 130 -6.57 5.96 -5.88
N LEU A 131 -6.40 6.06 -4.56
CA LEU A 131 -6.47 7.32 -3.84
C LEU A 131 -5.29 8.24 -4.19
N ALA A 132 -4.09 7.68 -4.36
CA ALA A 132 -2.91 8.39 -4.85
C ALA A 132 -3.14 8.99 -6.24
N LYS A 133 -3.62 8.17 -7.19
CA LYS A 133 -3.93 8.59 -8.56
C LYS A 133 -4.95 9.74 -8.62
N ARG A 134 -5.92 9.74 -7.71
CA ARG A 134 -6.96 10.78 -7.65
C ARG A 134 -6.56 12.00 -6.82
N GLY A 135 -5.32 12.09 -6.34
CA GLY A 135 -4.84 13.24 -5.57
C GLY A 135 -5.29 13.30 -4.12
N TYR A 136 -5.79 12.20 -3.53
CA TYR A 136 -6.19 12.19 -2.12
C TYR A 136 -5.02 12.01 -1.14
N LEU A 137 -3.84 11.64 -1.64
CA LEU A 137 -2.61 11.50 -0.85
C LEU A 137 -1.70 12.73 -1.03
N PRO A 138 -0.75 12.99 -0.11
CA PRO A 138 -0.03 14.27 -0.04
C PRO A 138 1.01 14.52 -1.16
N PHE A 139 1.26 13.55 -2.03
CA PHE A 139 2.13 13.72 -3.21
C PHE A 139 1.31 14.24 -4.41
N PRO A 140 1.95 14.95 -5.36
CA PRO A 140 1.26 15.58 -6.48
C PRO A 140 0.48 14.56 -7.32
N GLU A 141 -0.68 14.99 -7.83
CA GLU A 141 -1.59 14.18 -8.65
C GLU A 141 -0.87 13.55 -9.84
N GLU A 142 -1.00 12.23 -9.96
CA GLU A 142 -0.71 11.52 -11.20
C GLU A 142 -1.92 11.71 -12.14
N ALA A 143 -1.94 12.84 -12.85
CA ALA A 143 -2.93 13.11 -13.89
C ALA A 143 -2.81 12.14 -15.09
#